data_AF-A0A8T4CHQ4-F1
#
_entry.id   AF-A0A8T4CHQ4-F1
#
_cell.length_a   1.000
_cell.length_b   1.000
_cell.length_c   1.000
_cell.angle_alpha   90.00
_cell.angle_beta   90.00
_cell.angle_gamma   90.00
#
_symmetry.space_group_name_H-M   'P 1'
#
loop_
_entity.id
_entity.type
_entity.pdbx_description
1 polymer ?
#
loop_
_entity_poly.entity_id
_entity_poly.type
_entity_poly.pdbx_seq_one_letter_code
_entity_poly.pdbx_strand_id
1 'polypeptide(L)'
;MGLMNTYYTYVHGKRKEDDIAVRKRIVSEIQKSRTNIINMLEESSVSKQKETVDFCRRAVDELDGFANEVDLSEMGHRYPFFSIQRTTDSGAIEKLVGFDRTIIDRMQNVTEATLRLHDLMIERKAGLDATTELKKVRQYISNARNAYKDRRDFIRGLR
;
A
#
# COMPACT_ATOMS: atom_id res chain seq x y z
N MET A 1 31.62 -28.90 5.48
CA MET A 1 31.05 -27.68 4.85
C MET A 1 29.50 -27.79 4.67
N GLY A 2 28.71 -28.12 5.70
CA GLY A 2 27.27 -28.40 5.54
C GLY A 2 26.30 -27.47 6.29
N LEU A 3 26.71 -26.91 7.43
CA LEU A 3 25.81 -26.15 8.31
C LEU A 3 25.63 -24.69 7.90
N MET A 4 26.70 -24.05 7.42
CA MET A 4 26.69 -22.63 7.04
C MET A 4 25.88 -22.36 5.77
N ASN A 5 25.90 -23.29 4.81
CA ASN A 5 25.11 -23.22 3.58
C ASN A 5 23.61 -23.36 3.89
N THR A 6 23.25 -24.32 4.74
CA THR A 6 21.86 -24.57 5.15
C THR A 6 21.27 -23.40 5.95
N TYR A 7 22.05 -22.81 6.86
CA TYR A 7 21.64 -21.63 7.63
C TYR A 7 21.43 -20.41 6.73
N TYR A 8 22.32 -20.17 5.76
CA TYR A 8 22.20 -19.07 4.80
C TYR A 8 20.95 -19.20 3.93
N THR A 9 20.66 -20.40 3.41
CA THR A 9 19.43 -20.65 2.66
C THR A 9 18.15 -20.45 3.48
N TYR A 10 18.18 -20.82 4.77
CA TYR A 10 17.02 -20.64 5.66
C TYR A 10 16.72 -19.16 5.93
N VAL A 11 17.75 -18.37 6.28
CA VAL A 11 17.59 -16.93 6.56
C VAL A 11 17.08 -16.19 5.32
N HIS A 12 17.60 -16.51 4.13
CA HIS A 12 17.12 -15.91 2.88
C HIS A 12 15.71 -16.32 2.50
N GLY A 13 15.35 -17.60 2.69
CA GLY A 13 13.99 -18.07 2.49
C GLY A 13 12.98 -17.31 3.35
N LYS A 14 13.28 -17.19 4.65
CA LYS A 14 12.45 -16.45 5.60
C LYS A 14 12.27 -14.98 5.22
N ARG A 15 13.34 -14.30 4.83
CA ARG A 15 13.26 -12.87 4.44
C ARG A 15 12.46 -12.65 3.15
N LYS A 16 12.51 -13.59 2.21
CA LYS A 16 11.65 -13.58 1.02
C LYS A 16 10.19 -13.76 1.41
N GLU A 17 9.88 -14.64 2.35
CA GLU A 17 8.54 -14.83 2.88
C GLU A 17 8.03 -13.57 3.60
N ASP A 18 8.87 -12.93 4.41
CA ASP A 18 8.54 -11.68 5.12
C ASP A 18 8.18 -10.55 4.14
N ASP A 19 8.99 -10.37 3.09
CA ASP A 19 8.75 -9.37 2.03
C ASP A 19 7.45 -9.64 1.26
N ILE A 20 7.14 -10.93 0.98
CA ILE A 20 5.84 -11.32 0.40
C ILE A 20 4.70 -10.96 1.36
N ALA A 21 4.85 -11.25 2.66
CA ALA A 21 3.83 -10.97 3.67
C ALA A 21 3.56 -9.46 3.79
N VAL A 22 4.61 -8.63 3.77
CA VAL A 22 4.48 -7.17 3.76
C VAL A 22 3.70 -6.69 2.53
N ARG A 23 4.05 -7.15 1.33
CA ARG A 23 3.30 -6.77 0.11
C ARG A 23 1.84 -7.20 0.17
N LYS A 24 1.57 -8.43 0.60
CA LYS A 24 0.19 -8.92 0.80
C LYS A 24 -0.58 -8.06 1.80
N ARG A 25 0.08 -7.61 2.88
CA ARG A 25 -0.54 -6.71 3.85
C ARG A 25 -0.86 -5.36 3.24
N ILE A 26 0.04 -4.77 2.46
CA ILE A 26 -0.20 -3.50 1.74
C ILE A 26 -1.38 -3.65 0.80
N VAL A 27 -1.39 -4.69 -0.05
CA VAL A 27 -2.50 -4.95 -0.98
C VAL A 27 -3.82 -5.16 -0.24
N SER A 28 -3.81 -5.86 0.90
CA SER A 28 -5.01 -6.04 1.73
C SER A 28 -5.58 -4.70 2.22
N GLU A 29 -4.73 -3.76 2.67
CA GLU A 29 -5.20 -2.42 3.06
C GLU A 29 -5.71 -1.60 1.86
N ILE A 30 -5.06 -1.73 0.69
CA ILE A 30 -5.53 -1.11 -0.55
C ILE A 30 -6.94 -1.63 -0.90
N GLN A 31 -7.17 -2.94 -0.82
CA GLN A 31 -8.47 -3.56 -1.12
C GLN A 31 -9.56 -3.14 -0.14
N LYS A 32 -9.25 -3.01 1.16
CA LYS A 32 -10.20 -2.48 2.16
C LYS A 32 -10.60 -1.04 1.81
N SER A 33 -9.62 -0.17 1.59
CA SER A 33 -9.84 1.22 1.20
C SER A 33 -10.66 1.33 -0.08
N ARG A 34 -10.34 0.51 -1.09
CA ARG A 34 -11.06 0.43 -2.36
C ARG A 34 -12.53 0.05 -2.15
N THR A 35 -12.79 -0.94 -1.31
CA THR A 35 -14.15 -1.38 -0.99
C THR A 35 -14.96 -0.24 -0.36
N ASN A 36 -14.38 0.47 0.61
CA ASN A 36 -15.04 1.64 1.23
C ASN A 36 -15.38 2.71 0.18
N ILE A 37 -14.46 3.00 -0.74
CA ILE A 37 -14.67 4.00 -1.80
C ILE A 37 -15.73 3.56 -2.82
N ILE A 38 -15.81 2.27 -3.15
CA ILE A 38 -16.86 1.74 -4.03
C ILE A 38 -18.24 1.91 -3.37
N ASN A 39 -18.36 1.60 -2.07
CA ASN A 39 -19.61 1.81 -1.35
C ASN A 39 -20.01 3.31 -1.35
N MET A 40 -19.04 4.21 -1.13
CA MET A 40 -19.28 5.67 -1.24
C MET A 40 -19.68 6.09 -2.67
N LEU A 41 -19.10 5.47 -3.70
CA LEU A 41 -19.44 5.72 -5.11
C LEU A 41 -20.89 5.32 -5.41
N GLU A 42 -21.33 4.17 -4.91
CA GLU A 42 -22.70 3.69 -5.06
C GLU A 42 -23.70 4.64 -4.38
N GLU A 43 -23.45 4.98 -3.11
CA GLU A 43 -24.28 5.93 -2.33
C GLU A 43 -24.36 7.31 -3.01
N SER A 44 -23.22 7.82 -3.49
CA SER A 44 -23.15 9.11 -4.19
C SER A 44 -23.90 9.10 -5.53
N SER A 45 -23.89 7.96 -6.22
CA SER A 45 -24.59 7.79 -7.49
C SER A 45 -26.11 7.82 -7.28
N VAL A 46 -26.60 7.14 -6.24
CA VAL A 46 -28.01 7.19 -5.83
C VAL A 46 -28.42 8.61 -5.42
N SER A 47 -27.58 9.28 -4.65
CA SER A 47 -27.80 10.65 -4.16
C SER A 47 -27.52 11.75 -5.22
N LYS A 48 -27.19 11.39 -6.46
CA LYS A 48 -26.89 12.31 -7.58
C LYS A 48 -25.78 13.32 -7.30
N GLN A 49 -24.82 12.98 -6.43
CA GLN A 49 -23.66 13.82 -6.11
C GLN A 49 -22.54 13.64 -7.15
N LYS A 50 -22.70 14.27 -8.32
CA LYS A 50 -21.81 14.04 -9.48
C LYS A 50 -20.32 14.29 -9.18
N GLU A 51 -20.00 15.35 -8.44
CA GLU A 51 -18.60 15.66 -8.11
C GLU A 51 -17.99 14.58 -7.20
N THR A 52 -18.72 14.14 -6.16
CA THR A 52 -18.31 13.05 -5.28
C THR A 52 -18.07 11.76 -6.06
N VAL A 53 -18.95 11.42 -7.01
CA VAL A 53 -18.81 10.27 -7.92
C VAL A 53 -17.49 10.33 -8.70
N ASP A 54 -17.17 11.49 -9.28
CA ASP A 54 -15.93 11.66 -10.06
C ASP A 54 -14.69 11.51 -9.18
N PHE A 55 -14.71 12.03 -7.95
CA PHE A 55 -13.59 11.86 -7.00
C PHE A 55 -13.44 10.43 -6.50
N CYS A 56 -14.53 9.72 -6.22
CA CYS A 56 -14.48 8.30 -5.86
C CYS A 56 -13.83 7.48 -6.98
N ARG A 57 -14.24 7.66 -8.24
CA ARG A 57 -13.65 6.95 -9.38
C ARG A 57 -12.13 7.17 -9.48
N ARG A 58 -11.69 8.42 -9.41
CA ARG A 58 -10.25 8.74 -9.42
C ARG A 58 -9.49 8.10 -8.26
N ALA A 59 -10.09 8.06 -7.08
CA ALA A 59 -9.46 7.42 -5.92
C ALA A 59 -9.38 5.88 -6.08
N VAL A 60 -10.38 5.24 -6.68
CA VAL A 60 -10.31 3.81 -7.06
C VAL A 60 -9.21 3.58 -8.09
N ASP A 61 -9.12 4.41 -9.13
CA ASP A 61 -8.07 4.27 -10.16
C ASP A 61 -6.66 4.42 -9.56
N GLU A 62 -6.49 5.34 -8.60
CA GLU A 62 -5.23 5.52 -7.88
C GLU A 62 -4.86 4.30 -7.02
N LEU A 63 -5.85 3.71 -6.32
CA LEU A 63 -5.65 2.48 -5.53
C LEU A 63 -5.36 1.28 -6.43
N ASP A 64 -6.05 1.13 -7.56
CA ASP A 64 -5.83 0.05 -8.52
C ASP A 64 -4.44 0.19 -9.16
N GLY A 65 -4.04 1.42 -9.51
CA GLY A 65 -2.68 1.72 -9.95
C GLY A 65 -1.63 1.37 -8.89
N PHE A 66 -1.91 1.68 -7.62
CA PHE A 66 -1.00 1.36 -6.52
C PHE A 66 -0.91 -0.16 -6.27
N ALA A 67 -2.04 -0.88 -6.25
CA ALA A 67 -2.06 -2.34 -6.13
C ALA A 67 -1.22 -3.00 -7.22
N ASN A 68 -1.41 -2.57 -8.48
CA ASN A 68 -0.62 -3.05 -9.60
C ASN A 68 0.87 -2.76 -9.43
N GLU A 69 1.25 -1.59 -8.91
CA GLU A 69 2.66 -1.31 -8.62
C GLU A 69 3.24 -2.24 -7.55
N VAL A 70 2.47 -2.58 -6.52
CA VAL A 70 2.88 -3.51 -5.46
C VAL A 70 2.96 -4.93 -6.00
N ASP A 71 2.01 -5.37 -6.82
CA ASP A 71 2.01 -6.71 -7.40
C ASP A 71 3.12 -6.89 -8.46
N LEU A 72 3.35 -5.85 -9.28
CA LEU A 72 4.37 -5.81 -10.32
C LEU A 72 5.76 -5.41 -9.82
N SER A 73 5.89 -5.07 -8.53
CA SER A 73 7.18 -4.76 -7.88
C SER A 73 8.08 -6.00 -7.81
N GLU A 74 8.59 -6.38 -8.98
CA GLU A 74 9.59 -7.41 -9.17
C GLU A 74 9.22 -8.73 -8.49
N MET A 75 8.41 -9.51 -9.21
CA MET A 75 8.49 -10.96 -9.13
C MET A 75 9.95 -11.39 -8.93
N GLY A 76 10.20 -12.12 -7.85
CA GLY A 76 11.46 -12.80 -7.57
C GLY A 76 11.75 -13.92 -8.56
N HIS A 77 11.78 -13.61 -9.86
CA HIS A 77 12.14 -14.49 -10.97
C HIS A 77 13.38 -14.05 -11.74
N ARG A 78 13.79 -12.76 -11.67
CA ARG A 78 15.14 -12.42 -12.14
C ARG A 78 16.16 -12.51 -11.02
N TYR A 79 15.91 -11.89 -9.86
CA TYR A 79 16.65 -12.12 -8.62
C TYR A 79 15.81 -11.56 -7.46
N PRO A 80 15.27 -12.37 -6.50
CA PRO A 80 14.83 -11.85 -5.20
C PRO A 80 15.87 -10.88 -4.62
N PHE A 81 15.47 -9.82 -3.92
CA PHE A 81 16.41 -8.95 -3.20
C PHE A 81 17.40 -9.77 -2.33
N PHE A 82 16.89 -10.86 -1.75
CA PHE A 82 17.64 -11.86 -0.98
C PHE A 82 18.27 -13.00 -1.79
N SER A 83 18.25 -12.95 -3.13
CA SER A 83 18.94 -13.91 -3.99
C SER A 83 20.30 -13.42 -4.47
N ILE A 84 20.58 -12.12 -4.33
CA ILE A 84 21.90 -11.58 -4.60
C ILE A 84 22.76 -11.93 -3.39
N GLN A 85 23.79 -12.74 -3.60
CA GLN A 85 24.75 -13.22 -2.61
C GLN A 85 25.48 -12.12 -1.81
N ARG A 86 25.23 -10.84 -2.11
CA ARG A 86 25.70 -9.73 -1.30
C ARG A 86 24.89 -9.72 -0.01
N THR A 87 25.54 -10.12 1.07
CA THR A 87 25.14 -9.85 2.45
C THR A 87 24.58 -8.43 2.54
N THR A 88 23.25 -8.30 2.52
CA THR A 88 22.59 -7.03 2.83
C THR A 88 23.05 -6.65 4.23
N ASP A 89 23.82 -5.56 4.33
CA ASP A 89 24.28 -5.04 5.61
C ASP A 89 23.08 -4.81 6.55
N SER A 90 23.26 -5.02 7.85
CA SER A 90 22.18 -4.90 8.84
C SER A 90 21.49 -3.55 8.78
N GLY A 91 22.23 -2.47 8.46
CA GLY A 91 21.66 -1.13 8.29
C GLY A 91 20.70 -1.01 7.10
N ALA A 92 20.97 -1.72 5.99
CA ALA A 92 20.07 -1.73 4.84
C ALA A 92 18.78 -2.51 5.13
N ILE A 93 18.86 -3.57 5.94
CA ILE A 93 17.69 -4.33 6.40
C ILE A 93 16.83 -3.47 7.33
N GLU A 94 17.44 -2.81 8.31
CA GLU A 94 16.72 -1.92 9.24
C GLU A 94 15.99 -0.80 8.49
N LYS A 95 16.64 -0.21 7.48
CA LYS A 95 16.02 0.81 6.63
C LYS A 95 14.84 0.27 5.82
N LEU A 96 14.91 -0.96 5.31
CA LEU A 96 13.77 -1.61 4.64
C LEU A 96 12.60 -1.83 5.59
N VAL A 97 12.85 -2.32 6.80
CA VAL A 97 11.82 -2.46 7.84
C VAL A 97 11.18 -1.11 8.16
N GLY A 98 11.97 -0.04 8.23
CA GLY A 98 11.48 1.32 8.41
C GLY A 98 10.56 1.79 7.27
N PHE A 99 10.92 1.51 6.02
CA PHE A 99 10.05 1.77 4.87
C PHE A 99 8.75 0.96 4.97
N ASP A 100 8.84 -0.34 5.22
CA ASP A 100 7.70 -1.26 5.29
C ASP A 100 6.69 -0.80 6.35
N ARG A 101 7.18 -0.45 7.53
CA ARG A 101 6.36 0.13 8.60
C ARG A 101 5.68 1.43 8.15
N THR A 102 6.44 2.36 7.57
CA THR A 102 5.90 3.65 7.11
C THR A 102 4.79 3.47 6.07
N ILE A 103 4.96 2.52 5.15
CA ILE A 103 3.98 2.26 4.10
C ILE A 103 2.71 1.65 4.70
N ILE A 104 2.85 0.67 5.60
CA ILE A 104 1.71 0.04 6.30
C ILE A 104 0.95 1.08 7.11
N ASP A 105 1.64 1.88 7.92
CA ASP A 105 1.03 2.92 8.76
C ASP A 105 0.25 3.94 7.88
N ARG A 106 0.83 4.36 6.76
CA ARG A 106 0.16 5.27 5.81
C ARG A 106 -1.07 4.63 5.18
N MET A 107 -1.00 3.35 4.82
CA MET A 107 -2.15 2.64 4.26
C MET A 107 -3.26 2.42 5.28
N GLN A 108 -2.93 2.15 6.54
CA GLN A 108 -3.92 2.09 7.61
C GLN A 108 -4.64 3.43 7.78
N ASN A 109 -3.92 4.56 7.71
CA ASN A 109 -4.53 5.89 7.73
C ASN A 109 -5.49 6.11 6.54
N VAL A 110 -5.17 5.58 5.34
CA VAL A 110 -6.10 5.61 4.19
C VAL A 110 -7.35 4.77 4.49
N THR A 111 -7.18 3.55 5.01
CA THR A 111 -8.30 2.67 5.37
C THR A 111 -9.21 3.32 6.40
N GLU A 112 -8.65 3.89 7.46
CA GLU A 112 -9.40 4.57 8.53
C GLU A 112 -10.12 5.82 8.00
N ALA A 113 -9.44 6.63 7.18
CA ALA A 113 -10.04 7.83 6.61
C ALA A 113 -11.21 7.50 5.65
N THR A 114 -11.05 6.46 4.81
CA THR A 114 -12.12 6.02 3.91
C THR A 114 -13.30 5.41 4.64
N LEU A 115 -13.05 4.60 5.68
CA LEU A 115 -14.10 4.04 6.52
C LEU A 115 -14.88 5.15 7.23
N ARG A 116 -14.17 6.07 7.89
CA ARG A 116 -14.78 7.20 8.58
C ARG A 116 -15.61 8.07 7.64
N LEU A 117 -15.10 8.36 6.44
CA LEU A 117 -15.86 9.17 5.48
C LEU A 117 -17.13 8.45 5.03
N HIS A 118 -17.05 7.15 4.76
CA HIS A 118 -18.19 6.34 4.41
C HIS A 118 -19.27 6.37 5.50
N ASP A 119 -18.87 6.20 6.77
CA ASP A 119 -19.80 6.27 7.91
C ASP A 119 -20.50 7.64 7.98
N LEU A 120 -19.75 8.73 7.82
CA LEU A 120 -20.32 10.09 7.83
C LEU A 120 -21.30 10.35 6.68
N MET A 121 -21.07 9.72 5.52
CA MET A 121 -21.98 9.78 4.37
C MET A 121 -23.27 9.00 4.64
N ILE A 122 -23.18 7.80 5.22
CA ILE A 122 -24.34 6.99 5.64
C ILE A 122 -25.17 7.77 6.66
N GLU A 123 -24.52 8.37 7.67
CA GLU A 123 -25.17 9.16 8.71
C GLU A 123 -25.78 10.48 8.19
N ARG A 124 -25.52 10.85 6.92
CA ARG A 124 -25.95 12.11 6.31
C ARG A 124 -25.59 13.31 7.18
N LYS A 125 -24.39 13.30 7.73
CA LYS A 125 -23.94 14.31 8.68
C LYS A 125 -24.10 15.72 8.10
N ALA A 126 -24.78 16.59 8.84
CA ALA A 126 -24.97 17.99 8.45
C ALA A 126 -23.61 18.69 8.27
N GLY A 127 -23.46 19.41 7.15
CA GLY A 127 -22.25 20.16 6.84
C GLY A 127 -21.07 19.30 6.34
N LEU A 128 -21.27 18.01 6.04
CA LEU A 128 -20.23 17.19 5.44
C LEU A 128 -19.93 17.65 4.01
N ASP A 129 -18.68 18.05 3.77
CA ASP A 129 -18.13 18.22 2.43
C ASP A 129 -17.37 16.96 2.01
N ALA A 130 -18.11 15.98 1.49
CA ALA A 130 -17.56 14.69 1.07
C ALA A 130 -16.48 14.85 -0.02
N THR A 131 -16.63 15.85 -0.90
CA THR A 131 -15.66 16.16 -1.95
C THR A 131 -14.31 16.57 -1.35
N THR A 132 -14.32 17.47 -0.37
CA THR A 132 -13.08 17.91 0.30
C THR A 132 -12.42 16.77 1.08
N GLU A 133 -13.21 15.93 1.75
CA GLU A 133 -12.68 14.76 2.46
C GLU A 133 -12.09 13.71 1.49
N LEU A 134 -12.72 13.47 0.34
CA LEU A 134 -12.15 12.60 -0.71
C LEU A 134 -10.84 13.14 -1.27
N LYS A 135 -10.69 14.47 -1.42
CA LYS A 135 -9.41 15.08 -1.83
C LYS A 135 -8.30 14.79 -0.81
N LYS A 136 -8.60 14.83 0.49
CA LYS A 136 -7.65 14.46 1.55
C LYS A 136 -7.31 12.98 1.51
N VAL A 137 -8.30 12.10 1.31
CA VAL A 137 -8.07 10.65 1.13
C VAL A 137 -7.11 10.40 -0.03
N ARG A 138 -7.30 11.04 -1.19
CA ARG A 138 -6.39 10.93 -2.35
C ARG A 138 -4.98 11.42 -2.03
N GLN A 139 -4.83 12.47 -1.23
CA GLN A 139 -3.52 12.90 -0.74
C GLN A 139 -2.86 11.81 0.14
N TYR A 140 -3.63 11.15 1.01
CA TYR A 140 -3.12 10.03 1.81
C TYR A 140 -2.71 8.84 0.94
N ILE A 141 -3.49 8.48 -0.08
CA ILE A 141 -3.14 7.45 -1.07
C ILE A 141 -1.82 7.81 -1.76
N SER A 142 -1.70 9.05 -2.23
CA SER A 142 -0.47 9.56 -2.88
C SER A 142 0.74 9.47 -1.95
N ASN A 143 0.57 9.82 -0.67
CA ASN A 143 1.63 9.72 0.33
C ASN A 143 2.04 8.26 0.58
N ALA A 144 1.10 7.32 0.67
CA ALA A 144 1.41 5.90 0.84
C ALA A 144 2.17 5.35 -0.38
N ARG A 145 1.70 5.66 -1.59
CA ARG A 145 2.34 5.28 -2.85
C ARG A 145 3.75 5.86 -3.00
N ASN A 146 3.95 7.12 -2.61
CA ASN A 146 5.29 7.73 -2.62
C ASN A 146 6.25 7.03 -1.66
N ALA A 147 5.81 6.67 -0.45
CA ALA A 147 6.65 5.90 0.48
C ALA A 147 7.03 4.52 -0.09
N TYR A 148 6.10 3.90 -0.82
CA TYR A 148 6.38 2.65 -1.53
C TYR A 148 7.40 2.83 -2.66
N LYS A 149 7.31 3.93 -3.40
CA LYS A 149 8.31 4.30 -4.41
C LYS A 149 9.68 4.54 -3.79
N ASP A 150 9.77 5.24 -2.66
CA ASP A 150 11.04 5.47 -1.94
C ASP A 150 11.71 4.16 -1.56
N ARG A 151 10.93 3.20 -1.05
CA ARG A 151 11.40 1.83 -0.78
C ARG A 151 11.96 1.16 -2.04
N ARG A 152 11.22 1.21 -3.15
CA ARG A 152 11.63 0.60 -4.42
C ARG A 152 12.91 1.23 -4.95
N ASP A 153 13.04 2.55 -4.88
CA ASP A 153 14.20 3.28 -5.34
C ASP A 153 15.42 3.01 -4.43
N PHE A 154 15.21 2.86 -3.12
CA PHE A 154 16.25 2.37 -2.20
C PHE A 154 16.73 0.97 -2.57
N ILE A 155 15.82 0.02 -2.82
CA ILE A 155 16.15 -1.35 -3.25
C ILE A 155 16.97 -1.34 -4.54
N ARG A 156 16.59 -0.49 -5.52
CA ARG A 156 17.33 -0.35 -6.78
C ARG A 156 18.75 0.19 -6.57
N GLY A 157 18.94 1.12 -5.64
CA GLY A 157 20.26 1.66 -5.30
C GLY A 157 21.19 0.68 -4.58
N LEU A 158 20.69 -0.46 -4.11
CA LEU A 158 21.49 -1.53 -3.50
C LEU A 158 22.03 -2.54 -4.53
N ARG A 159 21.63 -2.44 -5.81
CA ARG A 159 22.08 -3.32 -6.90
C ARG A 159 23.49 -2.98 -7.37
#